data_AF-A0A5B8MSE4-F1
#
_entry.id   AF-A0A5B8MSE4-F1
#
_cell.length_a   1.000
_cell.length_b   1.000
_cell.length_c   1.000
_cell.angle_alpha   90.00
_cell.angle_beta   90.00
_cell.angle_gamma   90.00
#
_symmetry.space_group_name_H-M   'P 1'
#
loop_
_entity.id
_entity.type
_entity.pdbx_description
1 polymer ?
#
loop_
_entity_poly.entity_id
_entity_poly.type
_entity_poly.pdbx_seq_one_letter_code
_entity_poly.pdbx_strand_id
1 'polypeptide(L)'
;MGTTTFYLVSGFAMLLSAGVMAYEYRSSADKAFSGLSGLPFNVAVLLLAALGLTLLGSVGVGGNLVPIKAQAGDRIHEPLTYRPGFMTFNHRIVPGAS
;
A
#
# COMPACT_ATOMS: atom_id res chain seq x y z
N MET A 1 -3.83 16.08 -2.25
CA MET A 1 -3.33 14.83 -2.85
C MET A 1 -2.04 14.46 -2.16
N GLY A 2 -1.92 13.25 -1.61
CA GLY A 2 -0.69 12.81 -0.94
C GLY A 2 0.45 12.59 -1.93
N THR A 3 1.69 12.76 -1.48
CA THR A 3 2.91 12.51 -2.27
C THR A 3 2.95 11.08 -2.82
N THR A 4 2.40 10.11 -2.09
CA THR A 4 2.29 8.70 -2.49
C THR A 4 1.33 8.48 -3.66
N THR A 5 0.20 9.18 -3.68
CA THR A 5 -0.75 9.16 -4.80
C THR A 5 -0.12 9.76 -6.06
N PHE A 6 0.67 10.82 -5.92
CA PHE A 6 1.41 11.41 -7.04
C PHE A 6 2.38 10.38 -7.66
N TYR A 7 3.19 9.71 -6.84
CA TYR A 7 4.11 8.66 -7.31
C TYR A 7 3.39 7.50 -8.00
N LEU A 8 2.25 7.08 -7.45
CA LEU A 8 1.44 6.01 -8.05
C LEU A 8 0.92 6.41 -9.44
N VAL A 9 0.31 7.60 -9.56
CA VAL A 9 -0.23 8.10 -10.83
C VAL A 9 0.88 8.32 -11.86
N SER A 10 2.00 8.93 -11.46
CA SER A 10 3.14 9.12 -12.36
C SER A 10 3.73 7.79 -12.80
N GLY A 11 3.83 6.82 -11.89
CA GLY A 11 4.34 5.48 -12.20
C GLY A 11 3.46 4.77 -13.24
N PHE A 12 2.14 4.78 -13.05
CA PHE A 12 1.21 4.18 -14.02
C PHE A 12 1.23 4.88 -15.38
N ALA A 13 1.31 6.21 -15.40
CA ALA A 13 1.43 6.98 -16.64
C ALA A 13 2.71 6.62 -17.42
N MET A 14 3.85 6.52 -16.72
CA MET A 14 5.12 6.08 -17.33
C MET A 14 5.05 4.64 -17.84
N LEU A 15 4.38 3.75 -17.10
CA LEU A 15 4.23 2.33 -17.47
C LEU A 15 3.40 2.19 -18.75
N LEU A 16 2.32 2.96 -18.88
CA LEU A 16 1.53 3.03 -20.12
C LEU A 16 2.36 3.58 -21.29
N SER A 17 3.09 4.68 -21.08
CA SER A 17 3.95 5.27 -22.11
C SER A 17 5.04 4.28 -22.58
N ALA A 18 5.67 3.55 -21.66
CA ALA A 18 6.66 2.55 -21.99
C ALA A 18 6.04 1.37 -22.79
N GLY A 19 4.80 0.98 -22.44
CA GLY A 19 4.06 -0.03 -23.19
C GLY A 19 3.76 0.39 -24.63
N VAL A 20 3.36 1.64 -24.85
CA VAL A 20 3.14 2.19 -26.20
C VAL A 20 4.45 2.19 -27.00
N MET A 21 5.55 2.68 -26.41
CA MET A 21 6.87 2.69 -27.08
C MET A 21 7.36 1.27 -27.41
N ALA A 22 7.15 0.30 -26.52
CA ALA A 22 7.50 -1.10 -26.77
C ALA A 22 6.67 -1.69 -27.92
N TYR A 23 5.37 -1.37 -27.99
CA TYR A 23 4.48 -1.80 -29.06
C TYR A 23 4.89 -1.21 -30.42
N GLU A 24 5.15 0.10 -30.48
CA GLU A 24 5.59 0.77 -31.71
C GLU A 24 6.95 0.25 -32.19
N TYR A 25 7.88 0.02 -31.26
CA TYR A 25 9.16 -0.58 -31.57
C TYR A 25 8.99 -1.99 -32.15
N ARG A 26 8.14 -2.82 -31.54
CA ARG A 26 7.88 -4.17 -32.05
C ARG A 26 7.20 -4.15 -33.41
N SER A 27 6.19 -3.31 -33.61
CA SER A 27 5.50 -3.16 -34.89
C SER A 27 6.46 -2.71 -36.00
N SER A 28 7.43 -1.86 -35.68
CA SER A 28 8.45 -1.39 -36.62
C SER A 28 9.52 -2.45 -36.89
N ALA A 29 9.96 -3.18 -35.87
CA ALA A 29 10.95 -4.26 -35.99
C ALA A 29 10.40 -5.45 -36.79
N ASP A 30 9.13 -5.81 -36.59
CA ASP A 30 8.46 -6.88 -37.36
C ASP A 30 8.37 -6.50 -38.85
N LYS A 31 8.19 -5.21 -39.19
CA LYS A 31 8.20 -4.72 -40.58
C LYS A 31 9.60 -4.68 -41.20
N ALA A 32 10.63 -4.46 -40.39
CA ALA A 32 12.01 -4.30 -40.85
C ALA A 32 12.74 -5.63 -41.09
N PHE A 33 12.11 -6.79 -40.85
CA PHE A 33 12.74 -8.13 -40.86
C PHE A 33 14.05 -8.20 -40.04
N SER A 34 14.22 -7.29 -39.08
CA SER A 34 15.41 -7.24 -38.25
C SER A 34 15.23 -8.22 -37.09
N GLY A 35 16.04 -9.28 -37.05
CA GLY A 35 16.05 -10.27 -35.97
C GLY A 35 16.50 -9.75 -34.59
N LEU A 36 16.30 -8.47 -34.29
CA LEU A 36 16.52 -7.93 -32.96
C LEU A 36 15.45 -8.46 -31.99
N SER A 37 15.84 -9.43 -31.16
CA SER A 37 14.94 -10.03 -30.17
C SER A 37 14.83 -9.25 -28.85
N GLY A 38 15.31 -8.00 -28.80
CA GLY A 38 15.44 -7.22 -27.57
C GLY A 38 14.64 -5.92 -27.59
N LEU A 39 14.11 -5.52 -26.42
CA LEU A 39 13.60 -4.17 -26.21
C LEU A 39 14.75 -3.15 -26.24
N PRO A 40 14.53 -1.95 -26.77
CA PRO A 40 15.56 -0.93 -26.78
C PRO A 40 15.83 -0.43 -25.34
N PHE A 41 17.09 -0.12 -25.05
CA PHE A 41 17.58 0.17 -23.69
C PHE A 41 16.81 1.32 -23.00
N ASN A 42 16.46 2.36 -23.76
CA ASN A 42 15.65 3.48 -23.27
C ASN A 42 14.28 3.05 -22.74
N VAL A 43 13.59 2.13 -23.43
CA VAL A 43 12.28 1.62 -23.01
C VAL A 43 12.43 0.71 -21.78
N ALA A 44 13.50 -0.08 -21.71
CA ALA A 44 13.80 -0.92 -20.55
C ALA A 44 14.08 -0.09 -19.28
N VAL A 45 14.86 0.99 -19.39
CA VAL A 45 15.12 1.92 -18.28
C VAL A 45 13.85 2.63 -17.83
N LEU A 46 13.01 3.07 -18.78
CA LEU A 46 11.73 3.70 -18.48
C LEU A 46 10.78 2.73 -17.73
N LEU A 47 10.74 1.47 -18.15
CA LEU A 47 9.98 0.40 -17.48
C LEU A 47 10.44 0.19 -16.03
N LEU A 48 11.76 0.13 -15.80
CA LEU A 48 12.31 0.01 -14.45
C LEU A 48 11.96 1.20 -13.56
N ALA A 49 12.07 2.42 -14.09
CA ALA A 49 11.68 3.63 -13.36
C ALA A 49 10.17 3.66 -13.03
N ALA A 50 9.32 3.30 -14.00
CA ALA A 50 7.88 3.20 -13.82
C ALA A 50 7.49 2.16 -12.74
N LEU A 51 8.17 1.01 -12.75
CA LEU A 51 7.98 -0.04 -11.76
C LEU A 51 8.40 0.42 -10.36
N GLY A 52 9.54 1.11 -10.23
CA GLY A 52 9.98 1.68 -8.96
C GLY A 52 8.96 2.67 -8.38
N LEU A 53 8.45 3.58 -9.21
CA LEU A 53 7.46 4.59 -8.80
C LEU A 53 6.11 3.97 -8.42
N THR A 54 5.63 2.98 -9.18
CA THR A 54 4.37 2.29 -8.86
C THR A 54 4.46 1.48 -7.57
N LEU A 55 5.58 0.78 -7.31
CA LEU A 55 5.79 0.07 -6.04
C LEU A 55 5.87 1.02 -4.85
N LEU A 56 6.61 2.12 -4.98
CA LEU A 56 6.76 3.09 -3.90
C LEU A 56 5.44 3.81 -3.58
N GLY A 57 4.67 4.14 -4.62
CA GLY A 57 3.31 4.67 -4.48
C GLY A 57 2.35 3.67 -3.83
N SER A 58 2.40 2.38 -4.21
CA SER A 58 1.44 1.37 -3.73
C SER A 58 1.64 1.03 -2.26
N VAL A 59 2.90 0.87 -1.81
CA VAL A 59 3.23 0.70 -0.39
C VAL A 59 2.75 1.89 0.43
N GLY A 60 2.91 3.11 -0.09
CA GLY A 60 2.47 4.32 0.60
C GLY A 60 0.95 4.51 0.68
N VAL A 61 0.18 3.85 -0.19
CA VAL A 61 -1.30 3.85 -0.15
C VAL A 61 -1.85 2.74 0.75
N GLY A 62 -1.07 1.68 1.02
CA GLY A 62 -1.47 0.52 1.83
C GLY A 62 -1.83 0.82 3.29
N GLY A 63 -1.63 2.05 3.75
CA GLY A 63 -1.96 2.49 5.10
C GLY A 63 -0.87 2.18 6.11
N ASN A 64 -1.05 2.71 7.33
CA ASN A 64 -0.10 2.50 8.41
C ASN A 64 -0.35 1.15 9.10
N LEU A 65 0.73 0.47 9.47
CA LEU A 65 0.66 -0.73 10.30
C LEU A 65 0.12 -0.37 11.69
N VAL A 66 -0.92 -1.07 12.13
CA VAL A 66 -1.50 -0.91 13.47
C VAL A 66 -0.99 -2.03 14.38
N PRO A 67 -0.60 -1.73 15.63
CA PRO A 67 -0.15 -2.76 16.57
C PRO A 67 -1.24 -3.80 16.86
N ILE A 68 -0.88 -5.09 16.82
CA ILE A 68 -1.80 -6.22 17.04
C ILE A 68 -2.52 -6.13 18.41
N LYS A 69 -1.82 -5.65 19.45
CA LYS A 69 -2.39 -5.50 20.80
C LYS A 69 -3.51 -4.45 20.86
N ALA A 70 -3.44 -3.40 20.04
CA ALA A 70 -4.47 -2.37 19.97
C ALA A 70 -5.78 -2.94 19.40
N GLN A 71 -5.70 -3.80 18.38
CA GLN A 71 -6.87 -4.48 17.81
C GLN A 71 -7.43 -5.58 18.73
N ALA A 72 -6.58 -6.21 19.54
CA ALA A 72 -7.01 -7.21 20.51
C ALA A 72 -7.72 -6.58 21.71
N GLY A 73 -7.21 -5.46 22.24
CA GLY A 73 -7.87 -4.71 23.33
C GLY A 73 -9.28 -4.23 22.96
N ASP A 74 -9.47 -3.74 21.73
CA ASP A 74 -10.79 -3.33 21.23
C ASP A 74 -11.77 -4.51 21.05
N ARG A 75 -11.26 -5.74 20.87
CA ARG A 75 -12.09 -6.95 20.70
C ARG A 75 -12.36 -7.69 22.00
N ILE A 76 -11.50 -7.56 23.01
CA ILE A 76 -11.67 -8.20 24.31
C ILE A 76 -12.60 -7.31 25.15
N HIS A 77 -13.91 -7.44 24.91
CA HIS A 77 -15.09 -7.26 25.80
C HIS A 77 -15.12 -6.28 27.01
N GLU A 78 -14.11 -5.47 27.27
CA GLU A 78 -14.06 -4.54 28.40
C GLU A 78 -15.02 -3.36 28.25
N PRO A 79 -15.23 -2.72 27.08
CA PRO A 79 -16.21 -1.63 26.99
C PRO A 79 -17.67 -2.10 27.03
N LEU A 80 -17.95 -3.39 26.83
CA LEU A 80 -19.31 -3.95 27.00
C LEU A 80 -19.60 -4.34 28.46
N THR A 81 -18.56 -4.54 29.27
CA THR A 81 -18.67 -4.93 30.68
C THR A 81 -18.52 -3.72 31.61
N TYR A 82 -17.76 -2.70 31.19
CA TYR A 82 -17.62 -1.41 31.87
C TYR A 82 -18.85 -0.54 31.62
N ARG A 83 -19.85 -0.63 32.51
CA ARG A 83 -21.01 0.27 32.52
C ARG A 83 -20.88 1.29 33.65
N PRO A 84 -20.40 2.52 33.40
CA PRO A 84 -20.13 3.51 34.44
C PRO A 84 -21.36 3.85 35.30
N GLY A 85 -22.56 3.72 34.74
CA GLY A 85 -23.83 3.91 35.47
C GLY A 85 -24.27 2.74 36.38
N PHE A 86 -23.58 1.60 36.36
CA PHE A 86 -23.88 0.42 37.19
C PHE A 86 -22.68 -0.01 38.06
N MET A 87 -21.67 0.84 38.20
CA MET A 87 -20.49 0.54 39.01
C MET A 87 -20.82 0.64 40.48
N THR A 88 -20.57 -0.44 41.22
CA THR A 88 -20.63 -0.45 42.67
C THR A 88 -19.21 -0.46 43.24
N PHE A 89 -18.96 0.38 44.24
CA PHE A 89 -17.65 0.47 44.89
C PHE A 89 -17.43 -0.63 45.95
N ASN A 90 -18.38 -1.55 46.12
CA ASN A 90 -18.35 -2.62 47.13
C ASN A 90 -17.66 -3.92 46.66
N HIS A 91 -16.92 -3.89 45.57
CA HIS A 91 -16.26 -5.09 45.02
C HIS A 91 -15.04 -5.54 45.84
N ARG A 92 -14.56 -4.71 46.78
CA ARG A 92 -13.55 -5.09 47.77
C ARG A 92 -13.86 -4.46 49.13
N ILE A 93 -14.91 -4.96 49.79
CA ILE A 93 -14.96 -4.84 51.25
C ILE A 93 -13.80 -5.68 51.78
N VAL A 94 -12.67 -5.03 52.05
CA VAL A 94 -11.60 -5.63 52.85
C VAL A 94 -12.19 -5.78 54.26
N PRO A 95 -12.27 -6.99 54.83
CA PRO A 95 -12.67 -7.13 56.21
C PRO A 95 -11.65 -6.39 57.09
N GLY A 96 -12.08 -5.32 57.79
CA GLY A 96 -11.28 -4.70 58.85
C GLY A 96 -10.82 -3.24 58.66
N ALA A 97 -11.44 -2.44 57.79
CA ALA A 97 -11.28 -0.98 57.88
C ALA A 97 -12.38 -0.40 58.78
N SER A 98 -11.97 0.03 59.96
CA SER A 98 -12.73 0.65 61.07
C SER A 98 -13.56 1.87 60.67
#